data_AF-A0A962KAQ0-F1
#
_entry.id   AF-A0A962KAQ0-F1
#
_cell.length_a   1.000
_cell.length_b   1.000
_cell.length_c   1.000
_cell.angle_alpha   90.00
_cell.angle_beta   90.00
_cell.angle_gamma   90.00
#
_symmetry.space_group_name_H-M   'P 1'
#
loop_
_entity.id
_entity.type
_entity.pdbx_description
1 polymer ?
#
loop_
_entity_poly.entity_id
_entity_poly.type
_entity_poly.pdbx_seq_one_letter_code
_entity_poly.pdbx_strand_id
1 'polypeptide(L)'
;MNSTNKHLDLLTKNVNEHIEKKGNLSYLSWSWAWSEALKADENATFEVKMFGDLPYCSIGQTCMVWVTVTLFGKPLMCQLPVMDNRNKAIPNPDAFDVNKAIMRCLAKAVALHGLGLYIYAGEDLPEPEPVQSIRQEQE
;
A
#
# COMPACT_ATOMS: atom_id res chain seq x y z
N MET A 1 8.22 14.59 24.36
CA MET A 1 7.06 13.74 24.03
C MET A 1 7.55 12.32 23.85
N ASN A 2 6.92 11.34 24.51
CA ASN A 2 7.36 9.93 24.52
C ASN A 2 6.97 9.24 23.19
N SER A 3 7.80 8.36 22.63
CA SER A 3 7.55 7.71 21.32
C SER A 3 6.22 6.96 21.23
N THR A 4 5.68 6.47 22.36
CA THR A 4 4.35 5.83 22.44
C THR A 4 3.22 6.74 21.98
N ASN A 5 3.31 8.06 22.23
CA ASN A 5 2.26 9.00 21.83
C ASN A 5 2.26 9.23 20.32
N LYS A 6 3.44 9.25 19.68
CA LYS A 6 3.55 9.53 18.24
C LYS A 6 2.97 8.41 17.35
N HIS A 7 3.09 7.15 17.76
CA HIS A 7 2.45 6.04 17.06
C HIS A 7 0.92 6.12 17.13
N LEU A 8 0.37 6.52 18.29
CA LEU A 8 -1.06 6.68 18.48
C LEU A 8 -1.62 7.83 17.62
N ASP A 9 -0.85 8.91 17.46
CA ASP A 9 -1.22 10.04 16.60
C ASP A 9 -1.38 9.62 15.12
N LEU A 10 -0.48 8.78 14.59
CA LEU A 10 -0.62 8.24 13.23
C LEU A 10 -1.82 7.29 13.10
N LEU A 11 -2.05 6.42 14.09
CA LEU A 11 -3.18 5.47 14.10
C LEU A 11 -4.54 6.17 14.12
N THR A 12 -4.65 7.30 14.82
CA THR A 12 -5.90 8.03 15.01
C THR A 12 -6.13 9.11 13.94
N LYS A 13 -5.14 9.35 13.07
CA LYS A 13 -5.25 10.35 12.01
C LYS A 13 -6.31 9.94 10.99
N ASN A 14 -7.31 10.81 10.81
CA ASN A 14 -8.29 10.65 9.76
C ASN A 14 -7.64 10.92 8.39
N VAL A 15 -7.76 9.97 7.47
CA VAL A 15 -7.17 10.07 6.12
C VAL A 15 -8.23 10.20 5.02
N ASN A 16 -9.52 10.30 5.35
CA ASN A 16 -10.63 10.18 4.41
C ASN A 16 -10.59 11.19 3.25
N GLU A 17 -10.13 12.42 3.51
CA GLU A 17 -9.99 13.47 2.47
C GLU A 17 -8.84 13.20 1.49
N HIS A 18 -7.96 12.25 1.82
CA HIS A 18 -6.80 11.86 1.01
C HIS A 18 -6.94 10.47 0.40
N ILE A 19 -8.09 9.81 0.60
CA ILE A 19 -8.40 8.54 -0.04
C ILE A 19 -8.72 8.82 -1.52
N GLU A 20 -7.88 8.27 -2.39
CA GLU A 20 -8.15 8.18 -3.81
C GLU A 20 -8.83 6.84 -4.13
N LYS A 21 -9.79 6.87 -5.06
CA LYS A 21 -10.48 5.67 -5.52
C LYS A 21 -10.17 5.39 -6.98
N LYS A 22 -9.85 4.13 -7.28
CA LYS A 22 -9.69 3.64 -8.64
C LYS A 22 -10.41 2.31 -8.80
N GLY A 23 -11.57 2.35 -9.43
CA GLY A 23 -12.51 1.22 -9.40
C GLY A 23 -12.95 0.95 -7.96
N ASN A 24 -12.85 -0.30 -7.52
CA ASN A 24 -13.20 -0.72 -6.16
C ASN A 24 -12.05 -0.56 -5.15
N LEU A 25 -10.88 -0.08 -5.60
CA LEU A 25 -9.69 0.03 -4.76
C LEU A 25 -9.58 1.43 -4.18
N SER A 26 -9.33 1.51 -2.88
CA SER A 26 -9.03 2.73 -2.15
C SER A 26 -7.54 2.77 -1.83
N TYR A 27 -6.88 3.90 -2.05
CA TYR A 27 -5.46 4.05 -1.73
C TYR A 27 -5.13 5.48 -1.29
N LEU A 28 -3.99 5.62 -0.61
CA LEU A 28 -3.38 6.92 -0.33
C LEU A 28 -2.32 7.23 -1.38
N SER A 29 -2.22 8.50 -1.76
CA SER A 29 -1.07 9.00 -2.50
C SER A 29 0.21 8.74 -1.69
N TRP A 30 1.21 8.13 -2.33
CA TRP A 30 2.50 7.83 -1.70
C TRP A 30 3.20 9.11 -1.20
N SER A 31 3.08 10.22 -1.94
CA SER A 31 3.75 11.47 -1.60
C SER A 31 3.10 12.13 -0.39
N TRP A 32 1.77 12.01 -0.27
CA TRP A 32 1.05 12.47 0.90
C TRP A 32 1.37 11.61 2.13
N ALA A 33 1.32 10.27 1.99
CA ALA A 33 1.67 9.36 3.07
C ALA A 33 3.10 9.61 3.58
N TRP A 34 4.06 9.81 2.67
CA TRP A 34 5.44 10.14 3.03
C TRP A 34 5.57 11.52 3.70
N SER A 35 4.81 12.52 3.26
CA SER A 35 4.75 13.82 3.92
C SER A 35 4.27 13.69 5.38
N GLU A 36 3.24 12.89 5.62
CA GLU A 36 2.74 12.63 6.97
C GLU A 36 3.74 11.86 7.83
N ALA A 37 4.47 10.92 7.24
CA ALA A 37 5.57 10.22 7.91
C ALA A 37 6.65 11.20 8.41
N LEU A 38 7.09 12.13 7.55
CA LEU A 38 8.08 13.17 7.90
C LEU A 38 7.57 14.16 8.95
N LYS A 39 6.28 14.51 8.94
CA LYS A 39 5.67 15.37 9.98
C LYS A 39 5.65 14.68 11.34
N ALA A 40 5.45 13.37 11.36
CA ALA A 40 5.40 12.60 12.58
C ALA A 40 6.82 12.32 13.13
N ASP A 41 7.75 11.99 12.24
CA ASP A 41 9.16 11.74 12.53
C ASP A 41 10.08 12.40 11.50
N GLU A 42 10.84 13.41 11.93
CA GLU A 42 11.85 14.07 11.09
C GLU A 42 12.99 13.13 10.67
N ASN A 43 13.22 12.04 11.41
CA ASN A 43 14.24 11.04 11.10
C ASN A 43 13.67 9.87 10.26
N ALA A 44 12.46 10.01 9.72
CA ALA A 44 11.85 9.01 8.86
C ALA A 44 12.78 8.64 7.69
N THR A 45 13.01 7.35 7.48
CA THR A 45 13.73 6.83 6.32
C THR A 45 12.95 5.72 5.64
N PHE A 46 13.23 5.50 4.36
CA PHE A 46 12.81 4.30 3.68
C PHE A 46 13.94 3.71 2.84
N GLU A 47 13.89 2.40 2.63
CA GLU A 47 14.83 1.65 1.83
C GLU A 47 14.06 0.72 0.88
N VAL A 48 14.46 0.72 -0.40
CA VAL A 48 13.99 -0.26 -1.38
C VAL A 48 14.95 -1.45 -1.33
N LYS A 49 14.41 -2.65 -1.11
CA LYS A 49 15.26 -3.85 -1.06
C LYS A 49 15.83 -4.14 -2.45
N MET A 50 17.16 -4.22 -2.53
CA MET A 50 17.87 -4.62 -3.74
C MET A 50 18.13 -6.14 -3.76
N PHE A 51 18.04 -6.73 -4.95
CA PHE A 51 18.37 -8.13 -5.24
C PHE A 51 19.48 -8.11 -6.31
N GLY A 52 20.73 -8.02 -5.86
CA GLY A 52 21.83 -7.63 -6.74
C GLY A 52 21.62 -6.18 -7.21
N ASP A 53 21.69 -5.97 -8.52
CA ASP A 53 21.51 -4.64 -9.13
C ASP A 53 20.04 -4.29 -9.42
N LEU A 54 19.09 -5.16 -9.06
CA LEU A 54 17.67 -4.99 -9.38
C LEU A 54 16.85 -4.66 -8.12
N PRO A 55 15.91 -3.69 -8.19
CA PRO A 55 15.04 -3.34 -7.06
C PRO A 55 13.81 -4.26 -6.93
N TYR A 56 13.89 -5.49 -7.44
CA TYR A 56 12.81 -6.47 -7.45
C TYR A 56 13.35 -7.90 -7.49
N CYS A 57 12.49 -8.85 -7.12
CA CYS A 57 12.74 -10.28 -7.27
C CYS A 57 11.77 -10.87 -8.30
N SER A 58 12.28 -11.64 -9.27
CA SER A 58 11.44 -12.31 -10.27
C SER A 58 10.80 -13.58 -9.71
N ILE A 59 9.52 -13.79 -10.03
CA ILE A 59 8.75 -15.00 -9.72
C ILE A 59 8.11 -15.48 -11.03
N GLY A 60 8.77 -16.43 -11.70
CA GLY A 60 8.39 -16.80 -13.07
C GLY A 60 8.53 -15.59 -14.00
N GLN A 61 7.43 -15.20 -14.65
CA GLN A 61 7.38 -14.01 -15.52
C GLN A 61 6.96 -12.73 -14.80
N THR A 62 6.63 -12.77 -13.52
CA THR A 62 6.20 -11.59 -12.75
C THR A 62 7.30 -11.17 -11.77
N CYS A 63 7.11 -10.03 -11.10
CA CYS A 63 8.08 -9.51 -10.14
C CYS A 63 7.41 -9.13 -8.82
N MET A 64 8.18 -9.16 -7.73
CA MET A 64 7.83 -8.59 -6.43
C MET A 64 8.82 -7.52 -6.01
N VAL A 65 8.36 -6.54 -5.22
CA VAL A 65 9.16 -5.44 -4.66
C VAL A 65 8.97 -5.38 -3.15
N TRP A 66 9.95 -4.80 -2.45
CA TRP A 66 9.92 -4.62 -1.00
C TRP A 66 10.40 -3.23 -0.63
N VAL A 67 9.72 -2.61 0.32
CA VAL A 67 10.10 -1.32 0.89
C VAL A 67 10.05 -1.43 2.41
N THR A 68 11.13 -1.02 3.06
CA THR A 68 11.20 -0.88 4.51
C THR A 68 11.08 0.59 4.86
N VAL A 69 10.13 0.94 5.72
CA VAL A 69 10.00 2.29 6.31
C VAL A 69 10.39 2.23 7.76
N THR A 70 11.28 3.12 8.18
CA THR A 70 11.69 3.29 9.58
C THR A 70 11.08 4.57 10.11
N LEU A 71 10.16 4.44 11.07
CA LEU A 71 9.62 5.55 11.87
C LEU A 71 9.81 5.24 13.34
N PHE A 72 10.15 6.27 14.12
CA PHE A 72 10.40 6.21 15.55
C PHE A 72 11.44 5.15 15.94
N GLY A 73 12.43 4.93 15.06
CA GLY A 73 13.46 3.90 15.22
C GLY A 73 12.99 2.46 14.97
N LYS A 74 11.75 2.25 14.52
CA LYS A 74 11.19 0.92 14.23
C LYS A 74 11.14 0.69 12.72
N PRO A 75 11.86 -0.31 12.17
CA PRO A 75 11.72 -0.69 10.78
C PRO A 75 10.48 -1.58 10.58
N LEU A 76 9.63 -1.25 9.61
CA LEU A 76 8.54 -2.10 9.15
C LEU A 76 8.62 -2.25 7.63
N MET A 77 8.53 -3.50 7.16
CA MET A 77 8.66 -3.84 5.75
C MET A 77 7.29 -4.17 5.16
N CYS A 78 7.01 -3.63 3.98
CA CYS A 78 5.95 -4.08 3.10
C CYS A 78 6.55 -4.79 1.88
N GLN A 79 5.78 -5.69 1.29
CA GLN A 79 6.10 -6.36 0.03
C GLN A 79 4.86 -6.40 -0.86
N LEU A 80 5.02 -6.24 -2.17
CA LEU A 80 3.92 -6.31 -3.13
C LEU A 80 4.38 -6.91 -4.46
N PRO A 81 3.51 -7.66 -5.18
CA PRO A 81 3.73 -7.94 -6.58
C PRO A 81 3.67 -6.66 -7.42
N VAL A 82 4.37 -6.65 -8.55
CA VAL A 82 4.20 -5.64 -9.59
C VAL A 82 2.89 -5.94 -10.32
N MET A 83 1.91 -5.05 -10.15
CA MET A 83 0.53 -5.27 -10.58
C MET A 83 -0.04 -4.10 -11.35
N ASP A 84 -1.06 -4.38 -12.16
CA ASP A 84 -1.83 -3.38 -12.88
C ASP A 84 -2.81 -2.62 -11.94
N ASN A 85 -3.80 -1.94 -12.51
CA ASN A 85 -4.82 -1.22 -11.74
C ASN A 85 -6.00 -2.10 -11.27
N ARG A 86 -5.94 -3.41 -11.55
CA ARG A 86 -6.94 -4.42 -11.18
C ARG A 86 -6.34 -5.43 -10.19
N ASN A 87 -5.20 -5.10 -9.57
CA ASN A 87 -4.42 -5.98 -8.70
C ASN A 87 -4.03 -7.32 -9.37
N LYS A 88 -3.85 -7.34 -10.69
CA LYS A 88 -3.31 -8.51 -11.40
C LYS A 88 -1.82 -8.33 -11.62
N ALA A 89 -1.03 -9.36 -11.28
CA ALA A 89 0.40 -9.36 -11.52
C ALA A 89 0.71 -9.21 -13.01
N ILE A 90 1.63 -8.30 -13.33
CA ILE A 90 2.02 -7.99 -14.72
C ILE A 90 3.15 -8.96 -15.12
N PRO A 91 2.99 -9.75 -16.20
CA PRO A 91 4.08 -10.49 -16.78
C PRO A 91 5.05 -9.55 -17.51
N ASN A 92 6.36 -9.77 -17.33
CA ASN A 92 7.46 -9.00 -17.92
C ASN A 92 7.26 -7.48 -17.73
N PRO A 93 7.13 -7.00 -16.47
CA PRO A 93 6.84 -5.61 -16.20
C PRO A 93 8.01 -4.71 -16.62
N ASP A 94 7.68 -3.50 -17.07
CA ASP A 94 8.68 -2.48 -17.38
C ASP A 94 9.14 -1.71 -16.13
N ALA A 95 10.12 -0.82 -16.31
CA ALA A 95 10.65 0.00 -15.23
C ALA A 95 9.59 0.90 -14.58
N PHE A 96 8.59 1.35 -15.33
CA PHE A 96 7.54 2.22 -14.81
C PHE A 96 6.55 1.43 -13.93
N ASP A 97 6.24 0.19 -14.30
CA ASP A 97 5.45 -0.71 -13.49
C ASP A 97 6.15 -1.07 -12.17
N VAL A 98 7.46 -1.36 -12.23
CA VAL A 98 8.28 -1.56 -11.03
C VAL A 98 8.26 -0.32 -10.14
N ASN A 99 8.48 0.87 -10.70
CA ASN A 99 8.46 2.11 -9.93
C ASN A 99 7.10 2.37 -9.26
N LYS A 100 5.98 2.16 -9.97
CA LYS A 100 4.64 2.25 -9.37
C LYS A 100 4.47 1.28 -8.20
N ALA A 101 4.93 0.04 -8.36
CA ALA A 101 4.84 -0.96 -7.30
C ALA A 101 5.65 -0.55 -6.08
N ILE A 102 6.87 -0.01 -6.26
CA ILE A 102 7.70 0.51 -5.17
C ILE A 102 6.98 1.65 -4.44
N MET A 103 6.39 2.62 -5.16
CA MET A 103 5.67 3.73 -4.54
C MET A 103 4.39 3.28 -3.81
N ARG A 104 3.66 2.30 -4.34
CA ARG A 104 2.53 1.65 -3.64
C ARG A 104 3.01 0.94 -2.37
N CYS A 105 4.15 0.26 -2.45
CA CYS A 105 4.77 -0.45 -1.33
C CYS A 105 5.23 0.53 -0.24
N LEU A 106 5.78 1.69 -0.62
CA LEU A 106 6.11 2.78 0.31
C LEU A 106 4.87 3.27 1.07
N ALA A 107 3.77 3.59 0.37
CA ALA A 107 2.54 4.04 1.00
C ALA A 107 2.00 3.00 2.00
N LYS A 108 1.99 1.71 1.61
CA LYS A 108 1.56 0.62 2.50
C LYS A 108 2.53 0.41 3.67
N ALA A 109 3.84 0.54 3.47
CA ALA A 109 4.83 0.46 4.55
C ALA A 109 4.65 1.59 5.58
N VAL A 110 4.31 2.81 5.15
CA VAL A 110 3.90 3.90 6.07
C VAL A 110 2.62 3.52 6.80
N ALA A 111 1.64 2.92 6.13
CA ALA A 111 0.40 2.50 6.78
C ALA A 111 0.60 1.43 7.87
N LEU A 112 1.60 0.57 7.74
CA LEU A 112 1.99 -0.39 8.79
C LEU A 112 2.41 0.30 10.11
N HIS A 113 2.83 1.57 10.04
CA HIS A 113 3.11 2.40 11.22
C HIS A 113 1.86 3.04 11.84
N GLY A 114 0.70 2.86 11.21
CA GLY A 114 -0.61 3.25 11.72
C GLY A 114 -1.40 4.17 10.80
N LEU A 115 -0.75 4.83 9.83
CA LEU A 115 -1.41 5.82 8.98
C LEU A 115 -2.44 5.18 8.05
N GLY A 116 -3.73 5.37 8.33
CA GLY A 116 -4.79 4.96 7.43
C GLY A 116 -4.89 3.45 7.19
N LEU A 117 -4.37 2.61 8.09
CA LEU A 117 -4.35 1.15 7.92
C LEU A 117 -5.75 0.55 7.65
N TYR A 118 -6.79 1.19 8.20
CA TYR A 118 -8.18 0.78 8.03
C TYR A 118 -8.69 0.82 6.58
N ILE A 119 -8.06 1.59 5.68
CA ILE A 119 -8.50 1.67 4.28
C ILE A 119 -8.16 0.39 3.50
N TYR A 120 -7.20 -0.39 4.00
CA TYR A 120 -6.79 -1.67 3.41
C TYR A 120 -7.57 -2.85 4.03
N ALA A 121 -8.39 -2.59 5.06
CA ALA A 121 -9.21 -3.63 5.66
C ALA A 121 -10.20 -4.18 4.63
N GLY A 122 -10.21 -5.50 4.46
CA GLY A 122 -11.09 -6.18 3.51
C GLY A 122 -10.50 -6.40 2.12
N GLU A 123 -9.30 -5.88 1.79
CA GLU A 123 -8.61 -6.24 0.54
C GLU A 123 -8.30 -7.76 0.45
N ASP A 124 -8.16 -8.42 1.60
CA ASP A 124 -7.87 -9.86 1.70
C ASP A 124 -9.14 -10.74 1.70
N LEU A 125 -10.33 -10.14 1.71
CA LEU A 125 -11.60 -10.88 1.69
C LEU A 125 -12.01 -11.17 0.24
N PRO A 126 -12.61 -12.34 -0.05
CA PRO A 126 -13.14 -12.62 -1.37
C PRO A 126 -14.18 -11.56 -1.76
N GLU A 127 -14.16 -11.13 -3.03
CA GLU A 127 -15.20 -10.22 -3.53
C GLU A 127 -16.58 -10.89 -3.36
N PRO A 128 -17.59 -10.17 -2.84
CA PRO A 128 -18.92 -10.72 -2.71
C PRO A 128 -19.45 -11.11 -4.09
N GLU A 129 -20.00 -12.33 -4.21
CA GLU A 129 -20.58 -12.77 -5.48
C GLU A 129 -21.71 -11.82 -5.91
N PRO A 130 -21.81 -11.50 -7.22
CA PRO A 130 -22.87 -10.64 -7.71
C PRO A 130 -24.23 -11.27 -7.40
N VAL A 131 -25.05 -10.56 -6.62
CA VAL A 131 -26.42 -10.97 -6.31
C VAL A 131 -27.21 -11.03 -7.63
N GLN A 132 -27.57 -12.24 -8.06
CA GLN A 132 -28.45 -12.42 -9.21
C GLN A 132 -29.83 -11.86 -8.85
N SER A 133 -30.23 -10.77 -9.52
CA SER A 133 -31.58 -10.25 -9.41
C SER A 133 -32.56 -11.30 -9.94
N ILE A 134 -33.35 -11.91 -9.07
CA ILE A 134 -34.48 -12.76 -9.47
C ILE A 134 -35.46 -11.84 -10.20
N ARG A 135 -35.56 -11.99 -11.52
CA ARG A 135 -36.65 -11.38 -12.29
C ARG A 135 -37.92 -12.10 -11.88
N GLN A 136 -38.79 -11.42 -11.15
CA GLN A 136 -40.16 -11.89 -10.97
C GLN A 136 -40.84 -11.81 -12.35
N GLU A 137 -40.99 -12.96 -12.99
CA GLU A 137 -41.91 -13.10 -14.12
C GLU A 137 -43.32 -12.87 -13.56
N GLN A 138 -43.94 -11.77 -13.97
CA GLN A 138 -45.35 -11.49 -13.68
C GLN A 138 -46.18 -12.39 -14.59
N GLU A 139 -46.97 -13.28 -13.98
CA GLU A 139 -48.07 -14.01 -14.61
C GLU A 139 -49.24 -13.09 -14.98
#